data_AF-A0A2S0XMR6-F1
#
_entry.id   AF-A0A2S0XMR6-F1
#
_cell.length_a   1.000
_cell.length_b   1.000
_cell.length_c   1.000
_cell.angle_alpha   90.00
_cell.angle_beta   90.00
_cell.angle_gamma   90.00
#
_symmetry.space_group_name_H-M   'P 1'
#
loop_
_entity.id
_entity.type
_entity.pdbx_description
1 polymer ?
#
loop_
_entity_poly.entity_id
_entity_poly.type
_entity_poly.pdbx_seq_one_letter_code
_entity_poly.pdbx_strand_id
1 'polypeptide(L)' 'MGDQPELTLEELLHDPIILKLMERDGYSADDIRMLARHAVAGTQGWESVSSSASARRKSRLFRPMPSACATLPLCP' A
#
# COMPACT_ATOMS: atom_id res chain seq x y z
N MET A 1 1.47 -28.77 -8.58
CA MET A 1 0.81 -27.66 -7.86
C MET A 1 -0.29 -27.17 -8.77
N GLY A 2 -1.51 -27.01 -8.28
CA GLY A 2 -2.70 -26.88 -9.11
C GLY A 2 -2.66 -25.63 -9.99
N ASP A 3 -2.66 -25.85 -11.31
CA ASP A 3 -2.94 -24.84 -12.32
C ASP A 3 -4.45 -24.51 -12.29
N GLN A 4 -4.94 -24.02 -11.16
CA GLN A 4 -6.32 -23.60 -11.07
C GLN A 4 -6.41 -22.22 -11.76
N PRO A 5 -7.21 -22.10 -12.83
CA PRO A 5 -7.32 -20.85 -13.55
C PRO A 5 -7.77 -19.75 -12.59
N GLU A 6 -7.13 -18.59 -12.70
CA GLU A 6 -7.52 -17.40 -11.96
C GLU A 6 -8.93 -16.99 -12.40
N LEU A 7 -9.84 -16.84 -11.45
CA LEU A 7 -11.21 -16.46 -11.73
C LEU A 7 -11.25 -15.00 -12.19
N THR A 8 -12.08 -14.75 -13.20
CA THR A 8 -12.36 -13.38 -13.65
C THR A 8 -13.23 -12.65 -12.61
N LEU A 9 -13.20 -11.32 -12.63
CA LEU A 9 -14.05 -10.51 -11.76
C LEU A 9 -15.53 -10.80 -12.00
N GLU A 10 -15.91 -11.00 -13.26
CA GLU A 10 -17.27 -11.30 -13.67
C GLU A 10 -17.75 -12.63 -13.07
N GLU A 11 -16.94 -13.69 -13.13
CA GLU A 11 -17.25 -14.98 -12.52
C GLU A 11 -17.43 -14.85 -11.00
N LEU A 12 -16.58 -14.07 -10.34
CA LEU A 12 -16.66 -13.83 -8.90
C LEU A 12 -17.94 -13.07 -8.52
N LEU A 13 -18.36 -12.09 -9.32
CA LEU A 13 -19.60 -11.33 -9.08
C LEU A 13 -20.88 -12.17 -9.26
N HIS A 14 -20.78 -13.33 -9.91
CA HIS A 14 -21.87 -14.31 -10.01
C HIS A 14 -21.82 -15.38 -8.90
N ASP A 15 -20.78 -15.41 -8.07
CA ASP A 15 -20.66 -16.38 -6.98
C ASP A 15 -21.72 -16.11 -5.88
N PRO A 16 -22.49 -17.12 -5.44
CA PRO A 16 -23.55 -16.95 -4.44
C PRO A 16 -23.08 -16.42 -3.09
N ILE A 17 -21.84 -16.71 -2.68
CA ILE A 17 -21.25 -16.19 -1.43
C ILE A 17 -20.98 -14.70 -1.59
N ILE A 18 -20.39 -14.31 -2.72
CA ILE A 18 -20.07 -12.90 -3.03
C ILE A 18 -21.35 -12.08 -3.14
N LEU A 19 -22.38 -12.59 -3.81
CA LEU A 19 -23.68 -11.93 -3.90
C LEU A 19 -24.29 -11.65 -2.53
N LYS A 20 -24.26 -12.63 -1.61
CA LYS A 20 -24.74 -12.43 -0.23
C LYS A 20 -23.94 -11.40 0.54
N LEU A 21 -22.63 -11.34 0.35
CA LEU A 21 -21.77 -10.34 0.99
C LEU A 21 -22.07 -8.94 0.44
N MET A 22 -22.21 -8.80 -0.88
CA MET A 22 -22.57 -7.54 -1.52
C MET A 22 -23.92 -7.03 -1.05
N GLU A 23 -24.93 -7.90 -0.97
CA GLU A 23 -26.26 -7.54 -0.43
C GLU A 23 -26.16 -7.08 1.03
N ARG A 24 -25.46 -7.84 1.88
CA ARG A 24 -25.26 -7.50 3.29
C ARG A 24 -24.58 -6.14 3.46
N ASP A 25 -23.58 -5.86 2.63
CA ASP A 25 -22.75 -4.67 2.73
C ASP A 25 -23.30 -3.49 1.91
N GLY A 26 -24.41 -3.68 1.19
CA GLY A 26 -25.10 -2.65 0.41
C GLY A 26 -24.38 -2.24 -0.88
N TYR A 27 -23.59 -3.14 -1.48
CA TYR A 27 -22.87 -2.89 -2.72
C TYR A 27 -23.58 -3.50 -3.94
N SER A 28 -23.53 -2.79 -5.07
CA SER A 28 -23.92 -3.34 -6.38
C SER A 28 -22.70 -3.83 -7.16
N ALA A 29 -22.93 -4.67 -8.17
CA ALA A 29 -21.86 -5.16 -9.05
C ALA A 29 -21.17 -4.02 -9.81
N ASP A 30 -21.88 -2.94 -10.12
CA ASP A 30 -21.30 -1.76 -10.77
C ASP A 30 -20.34 -0.99 -9.87
N ASP A 31 -20.66 -0.89 -8.57
CA ASP A 31 -19.78 -0.27 -7.58
C ASP A 31 -18.45 -1.01 -7.49
N ILE A 32 -18.52 -2.35 -7.45
CA ILE A 32 -17.32 -3.20 -7.40
C ILE A 32 -16.50 -3.08 -8.68
N ARG A 33 -17.15 -3.09 -9.86
CA ARG A 33 -16.46 -2.87 -11.14
C ARG A 33 -15.78 -1.51 -11.20
N MET A 34 -16.46 -0.47 -10.73
CA MET A 34 -15.90 0.87 -10.65
C MET A 34 -14.67 0.89 -9.72
N LEU A 35 -14.77 0.29 -8.53
CA LEU A 35 -13.66 0.21 -7.58
C LEU A 35 -12.46 -0.56 -8.15
N ALA A 36 -12.70 -1.69 -8.82
CA ALA A 36 -11.65 -2.47 -9.49
C ALA A 36 -10.92 -1.64 -10.55
N ARG A 37 -11.65 -0.89 -11.39
CA ARG A 37 -11.06 0.03 -12.37
C ARG A 37 -10.21 1.12 -11.69
N HIS A 38 -10.70 1.72 -10.60
CA HIS A 38 -9.95 2.73 -9.85
C HIS A 38 -8.71 2.15 -9.18
N ALA A 39 -8.78 0.94 -8.63
CA ALA A 39 -7.64 0.26 -8.03
C ALA A 39 -6.55 -0.01 -9.07
N VAL A 40 -6.92 -0.48 -10.26
CA VAL A 40 -5.96 -0.69 -11.37
C VAL A 40 -5.36 0.64 -11.84
N ALA A 41 -6.17 1.69 -12.00
CA ALA A 41 -5.69 3.00 -12.42
C ALA A 41 -4.78 3.67 -11.38
N GLY A 42 -5.07 3.48 -10.09
CA GLY A 42 -4.26 3.97 -8.96
C GLY A 42 -3.03 3.10 -8.67
N THR A 43 -2.88 1.95 -9.34
CA THR A 43 -1.81 0.99 -9.03
C THR A 43 -0.41 1.50 -9.35
N GLN A 44 -0.29 2.44 -10.28
CA GLN A 44 0.98 3.08 -10.60
C GLN A 44 1.54 3.93 -9.42
N GLY A 45 0.71 4.30 -8.44
CA GLY A 45 1.12 5.14 -7.30
C GLY A 45 1.63 4.36 -6.07
N TRP A 46 1.06 3.20 -5.74
CA TRP A 46 1.42 2.48 -4.50
C TRP A 46 2.70 1.64 -4.62
N GLU A 47 3.09 1.24 -5.83
CA GLU A 47 4.41 0.63 -6.09
C GLU A 47 5.57 1.64 -5.93
N SER A 48 5.30 2.94 -6.13
CA SER A 48 6.30 3.99 -5.98
C SER A 48 6.63 4.29 -4.51
N VAL A 49 5.65 4.22 -3.60
CA VAL A 49 5.88 4.46 -2.16
C VAL A 49 6.54 3.27 -1.46
N SER A 50 6.24 2.03 -1.86
CA SER A 50 6.92 0.84 -1.32
C SER A 50 8.39 0.74 -1.78
N SER A 51 8.70 1.18 -3.00
CA SER A 51 10.09 1.26 -3.51
C SER A 51 10.91 2.32 -2.78
N SER A 52 10.31 3.46 -2.41
CA SER A 52 11.00 4.52 -1.67
C SER A 52 11.33 4.13 -0.21
N ALA A 53 10.51 3.26 0.41
CA ALA A 53 10.73 2.78 1.77
C ALA A 53 11.93 1.81 1.86
N SER A 54 12.23 1.09 0.77
CA SER A 54 13.35 0.13 0.72
C SER A 54 14.70 0.79 0.38
N ALA A 55 14.70 1.91 -0.36
CA ALA A 55 15.93 2.62 -0.74
C ALA A 55 16.59 3.41 0.41
N ARG A 56 15.85 3.83 1.44
CA ARG A 56 16.42 4.61 2.57
C ARG A 56 17.17 3.76 3.61
N ARG A 57 17.16 2.43 3.50
CA ARG A 57 17.82 1.54 4.46
C ARG A 57 19.26 1.16 4.09
N LYS A 58 19.84 1.78 3.05
CA LYS A 58 21.18 1.43 2.55
C LYS A 58 22.18 2.60 2.51
N SER A 59 22.10 3.53 3.47
CA SER A 59 23.10 4.60 3.62
C SER A 59 23.36 5.04 5.07
N ARG A 60 23.18 4.16 6.07
CA ARG A 60 23.62 4.42 7.45
C ARG A 60 24.81 3.56 7.87
N LEU A 61 25.85 3.57 7.02
CA LEU A 61 27.23 3.26 7.41
C LEU A 61 28.11 4.51 7.39
N PHE A 62 27.58 5.65 7.84
CA PHE A 62 28.41 6.77 8.27
C PHE A 62 27.90 7.22 9.63
N ARG A 63 28.65 6.87 10.68
CA ARG A 63 28.59 7.54 11.97
C ARG A 63 29.48 8.78 11.90
N PRO A 64 28.97 10.01 12.03
CA PRO A 64 29.71 11.06 12.69
C PRO A 64 29.44 10.97 14.19
N MET A 65 30.50 10.81 14.97
CA MET A 65 30.48 10.87 16.43
C MET A 65 30.07 12.29 16.88
N PRO A 66 29.19 12.45 17.88
CA PRO A 66 28.92 13.74 18.48
C PRO A 66 29.91 13.97 19.64
N SER A 67 30.61 15.10 19.66
CA SER A 67 31.32 15.54 20.86
C SER A 67 31.03 17.02 21.15
N ALA A 68 30.09 17.18 22.08
CA ALA A 68 29.82 18.30 22.98
C ALA A 68 30.28 19.72 22.59
N CYS A 69 29.31 20.57 22.25
CA CYS A 69 29.35 21.98 22.61
C CYS A 69 29.01 22.11 24.11
N ALA A 70 29.99 22.50 24.91
CA ALA A 70 29.76 23.00 26.26
C ALA A 70 30.76 24.12 26.54
N THR A 71 30.30 25.36 26.63
CA THR A 71 30.48 26.25 27.79
C THR A 71 29.79 27.59 27.50
N LEU A 72 28.84 27.92 28.36
CA LEU A 72 27.97 29.10 28.39
C LEU A 72 28.73 30.33 29.00
N PRO A 73 28.12 31.54 29.00
CA PRO A 73 28.77 32.83 28.87
C PRO A 73 29.22 33.42 30.22
N LEU A 74 30.11 34.43 30.22
CA LEU A 74 30.13 35.52 31.21
C LEU A 74 31.13 36.62 30.81
N CYS A 75 30.58 37.80 30.49
CA CYS A 75 31.21 39.12 30.73
C CYS A 75 31.26 39.37 32.27
N PRO A 76 32.11 40.26 32.82
CA PRO A 76 32.63 41.51 32.25
C PRO A 76 34.16 41.61 32.10
#